data_AF-A0A1Y0LAL4-F1
#
_entry.id   AF-A0A1Y0LAL4-F1
#
_cell.length_a   1.000
_cell.length_b   1.000
_cell.length_c   1.000
_cell.angle_alpha   90.00
_cell.angle_beta   90.00
_cell.angle_gamma   90.00
#
_symmetry.space_group_name_H-M   'P 1'
#
loop_
_entity.id
_entity.type
_entity.pdbx_description
1 polymer ?
#
loop_
_entity_poly.entity_id
_entity_poly.type
_entity_poly.pdbx_seq_one_letter_code
_entity_poly.pdbx_strand_id
1 'polypeptide(L)'
;MTKNLSTLCVAGLLSMLLSGCAHQYPGGYAQVDSDKASNSLQFRYKPTQVNLTALNTTVADYCHQHGFDKVEPLPEENSAWPGDKTRWFQCNYSVEN
;
A
#
# COMPACT_ATOMS: atom_id res chain seq x y z
N MET A 1 34.66 14.15 43.51
CA MET A 1 33.56 14.86 42.83
C MET A 1 33.64 14.55 41.34
N THR A 2 32.86 13.59 40.81
CA THR A 2 31.58 13.79 40.06
C THR A 2 31.77 14.60 38.77
N LYS A 3 31.44 14.16 37.56
CA LYS A 3 30.41 13.20 37.08
C LYS A 3 30.78 12.61 35.71
N ASN A 4 30.48 11.32 35.54
CA ASN A 4 30.26 10.67 34.24
C ASN A 4 29.02 11.27 33.57
N LEU A 5 29.13 11.76 32.34
CA LEU A 5 27.94 12.14 31.55
C LEU A 5 28.26 12.19 30.05
N SER A 6 28.30 11.05 29.36
CA SER A 6 28.16 11.00 27.89
C SER A 6 27.65 9.66 27.36
N THR A 7 27.03 8.83 28.22
CA THR A 7 26.32 7.62 27.79
C THR A 7 24.85 7.98 27.58
N LEU A 8 24.49 8.70 26.51
CA LEU A 8 23.08 8.84 26.10
C LEU A 8 22.91 9.48 24.69
N CYS A 9 23.46 8.91 23.62
CA CYS A 9 23.17 9.40 22.24
C CYS A 9 23.06 8.30 21.17
N VAL A 10 22.80 7.03 21.51
CA VAL A 10 22.74 5.95 20.49
C VAL A 10 21.31 5.49 20.16
N ALA A 11 20.29 5.92 20.91
CA ALA A 11 18.94 5.33 20.80
C ALA A 11 17.93 6.09 19.88
N GLY A 12 18.39 6.98 19.00
CA GLY A 12 17.48 7.89 18.26
C GLY A 12 17.42 7.76 16.73
N LEU A 13 18.30 6.98 16.09
CA LEU A 13 18.48 7.02 14.63
C LEU A 13 17.90 5.82 13.86
N LEU A 14 17.36 4.80 14.55
CA LEU A 14 16.89 3.57 13.89
C LEU A 14 15.43 3.59 13.41
N SER A 15 14.66 4.65 13.67
CA SER A 15 13.22 4.67 13.35
C SER A 15 12.88 5.02 11.89
N MET A 16 13.87 5.31 11.04
CA MET A 16 13.65 5.77 9.65
C MET A 16 13.75 4.67 8.59
N LEU A 17 13.98 3.41 8.96
CA LEU A 17 14.39 2.36 8.01
C LEU A 17 13.27 1.44 7.50
N LEU A 18 12.00 1.71 7.82
CA LEU A 18 10.87 0.83 7.42
C LEU A 18 9.83 1.50 6.52
N SER A 19 10.01 2.74 6.08
CA SER A 19 9.21 3.27 4.98
C SER A 19 9.70 2.61 3.68
N GLY A 20 9.13 1.46 3.33
CA GLY A 20 9.34 0.85 2.01
C GLY A 20 9.09 1.90 0.93
N CYS A 21 9.91 1.90 -0.12
CA CYS A 21 9.69 2.76 -1.28
C CYS A 21 8.35 2.36 -1.93
N ALA A 22 7.28 3.06 -1.58
CA ALA A 22 5.99 2.88 -2.23
C ALA A 22 6.14 3.22 -3.71
N HIS A 23 5.68 2.32 -4.58
CA HIS A 23 5.77 2.56 -6.02
C HIS A 23 4.66 3.52 -6.44
N GLN A 24 5.05 4.73 -6.86
CA GLN A 24 4.13 5.79 -7.27
C GLN A 24 3.74 5.64 -8.74
N TYR A 25 2.44 5.69 -9.03
CA TYR A 25 1.92 5.65 -10.38
C TYR A 25 1.51 7.05 -10.86
N PRO A 26 1.59 7.34 -12.17
CA PRO A 26 1.17 8.64 -12.74
C PRO A 26 -0.29 9.03 -12.44
N GLY A 27 -1.17 8.06 -12.16
CA GLY A 27 -2.58 8.30 -11.85
C GLY A 27 -2.91 8.75 -10.42
N GLY A 28 -1.91 9.16 -9.63
CA GLY A 28 -2.15 9.72 -8.29
C GLY A 28 -2.42 8.68 -7.19
N TYR A 29 -1.90 7.47 -7.38
CA TYR A 29 -1.95 6.38 -6.40
C TYR A 29 -0.57 5.73 -6.26
N ALA A 30 -0.35 5.07 -5.12
CA ALA A 30 0.86 4.31 -4.85
C ALA A 30 0.51 2.91 -4.36
N GLN A 31 1.22 1.89 -4.84
CA GLN A 31 1.18 0.59 -4.19
C GLN A 31 2.01 0.70 -2.90
N VAL A 32 1.36 0.40 -1.77
CA VAL A 32 1.97 0.55 -0.43
C VAL A 32 2.19 -0.79 0.26
N ASP A 33 1.47 -1.85 -0.16
CA ASP A 33 1.63 -3.19 0.38
C ASP A 33 1.15 -4.27 -0.60
N SER A 34 1.48 -5.53 -0.32
CA SER A 34 0.98 -6.71 -1.02
C SER A 34 1.01 -7.93 -0.10
N ASP A 35 -0.04 -8.74 -0.12
CA ASP A 35 -0.09 -10.03 0.57
C ASP A 35 -0.20 -11.18 -0.43
N LYS A 36 0.81 -12.04 -0.43
CA LYS A 36 0.88 -13.22 -1.31
C LYS A 36 -0.07 -14.33 -0.87
N ALA A 37 -0.38 -14.45 0.42
CA ALA A 37 -1.25 -15.50 0.92
C ALA A 37 -2.70 -15.31 0.45
N SER A 38 -3.14 -14.05 0.40
CA SER A 38 -4.48 -13.67 -0.06
C SER A 38 -4.53 -13.18 -1.50
N ASN A 39 -3.41 -13.16 -2.23
CA ASN A 39 -3.28 -12.57 -3.58
C ASN A 39 -3.83 -11.14 -3.65
N SER A 40 -3.44 -10.29 -2.70
CA SER A 40 -3.97 -8.95 -2.59
C SER A 40 -2.90 -7.86 -2.68
N LEU A 41 -3.30 -6.71 -3.21
CA LEU A 41 -2.48 -5.51 -3.32
C LEU A 41 -3.14 -4.36 -2.55
N GLN A 42 -2.36 -3.59 -1.80
CA GLN A 42 -2.85 -2.38 -1.15
C GLN A 42 -2.37 -1.14 -1.88
N PHE A 43 -3.30 -0.24 -2.17
CA PHE A 43 -2.99 1.06 -2.75
C PHE A 43 -3.38 2.18 -1.80
N ARG A 44 -2.58 3.25 -1.79
CA ARG A 44 -2.88 4.53 -1.13
C ARG A 44 -3.11 5.61 -2.17
N TYR A 45 -4.11 6.46 -1.95
CA TYR A 45 -4.42 7.59 -2.84
C TYR A 45 -5.23 8.68 -2.14
N LYS A 46 -5.24 9.88 -2.72
CA LYS A 46 -6.18 10.96 -2.33
C LYS A 46 -7.48 10.82 -3.14
N PRO A 47 -8.65 10.65 -2.51
CA PRO A 47 -9.91 10.44 -3.23
C PRO A 47 -10.25 11.55 -4.24
N THR A 48 -9.83 12.78 -3.96
CA THR A 48 -10.08 13.94 -4.82
C THR A 48 -9.10 14.09 -5.99
N GLN A 49 -8.04 13.28 -6.04
CA GLN A 49 -6.95 13.42 -7.03
C GLN A 49 -6.68 12.13 -7.81
N VAL A 50 -7.18 10.99 -7.33
CA VAL A 50 -6.91 9.69 -7.92
C VAL A 50 -7.65 9.51 -9.24
N ASN A 51 -6.95 9.00 -10.25
CA ASN A 51 -7.57 8.43 -11.43
C ASN A 51 -7.99 6.99 -11.12
N LEU A 52 -9.24 6.82 -10.66
CA LEU A 52 -9.80 5.50 -10.30
C LEU A 52 -9.81 4.52 -11.48
N THR A 53 -10.02 5.00 -12.70
CA THR A 53 -9.98 4.14 -13.89
C THR A 53 -8.58 3.57 -14.08
N ALA A 54 -7.54 4.39 -14.00
CA ALA A 54 -6.15 3.93 -14.12
C ALA A 54 -5.75 2.96 -13.00
N LEU A 55 -6.18 3.23 -11.76
CA LEU A 55 -6.00 2.31 -10.63
C LEU A 55 -6.67 0.95 -10.90
N ASN A 56 -7.94 0.95 -11.29
CA ASN A 56 -8.69 -0.28 -11.56
C ASN A 56 -8.06 -1.08 -12.70
N THR A 57 -7.63 -0.41 -13.79
CA THR A 57 -6.88 -1.06 -14.89
C THR A 57 -5.56 -1.65 -14.40
N THR A 58 -4.79 -0.91 -13.59
CA THR A 58 -3.53 -1.42 -13.03
C THR A 58 -3.72 -2.70 -12.25
N VAL A 59 -4.76 -2.75 -11.40
CA VAL A 59 -5.06 -3.93 -10.59
C VAL A 59 -5.57 -5.07 -11.48
N ALA A 60 -6.45 -4.80 -12.44
CA ALA A 60 -6.96 -5.81 -13.37
C ALA A 60 -5.84 -6.44 -14.20
N ASP A 61 -4.95 -5.62 -14.76
CA ASP A 61 -3.81 -6.07 -15.54
C ASP A 61 -2.87 -6.94 -14.69
N TYR A 62 -2.61 -6.54 -13.44
CA TYR A 62 -1.83 -7.35 -12.51
C TYR A 62 -2.52 -8.70 -12.26
N CYS A 63 -3.80 -8.72 -11.89
CA CYS A 63 -4.50 -9.97 -11.61
C CYS A 63 -4.53 -10.89 -12.84
N HIS A 64 -4.79 -10.36 -14.03
CA HIS A 64 -4.77 -11.11 -15.29
C HIS A 64 -3.39 -11.70 -15.61
N GLN A 65 -2.32 -10.93 -15.43
CA GLN A 65 -0.94 -11.42 -15.63
C GLN A 65 -0.59 -12.55 -14.66
N HIS A 66 -1.25 -12.60 -13.51
CA HIS A 66 -1.08 -13.64 -12.50
C HIS A 66 -2.12 -14.77 -12.59
N GLY A 67 -2.93 -14.81 -13.66
CA GLY A 67 -3.87 -15.89 -13.96
C GLY A 67 -5.26 -15.74 -13.35
N PHE A 68 -5.53 -14.65 -12.64
CA PHE A 68 -6.84 -14.35 -12.05
C PHE A 68 -7.70 -13.53 -13.03
N ASP A 69 -9.00 -13.76 -13.08
CA ASP A 69 -9.95 -13.09 -13.97
C ASP A 69 -10.95 -12.18 -13.22
N LYS A 70 -10.88 -12.14 -11.89
CA LYS A 70 -11.71 -11.30 -11.04
C LYS A 70 -10.86 -10.44 -10.11
N VAL A 71 -11.23 -9.17 -9.99
CA VAL A 71 -10.72 -8.25 -8.96
C VAL A 71 -11.83 -7.99 -7.95
N GLU A 72 -11.56 -8.24 -6.67
CA GLU A 72 -12.47 -7.91 -5.57
C GLU A 72 -11.90 -6.74 -4.75
N PRO A 73 -12.47 -5.52 -4.86
CA PRO A 73 -12.08 -4.41 -4.01
C PRO A 73 -12.61 -4.63 -2.58
N LEU A 74 -11.71 -4.59 -1.59
CA LEU A 74 -12.11 -4.59 -0.19
C LEU A 74 -12.51 -3.16 0.24
N PRO A 75 -13.17 -3.01 1.42
CA PRO A 75 -13.55 -1.71 1.93
C PRO A 75 -12.38 -0.73 1.99
N GLU A 76 -12.67 0.55 1.74
CA GLU A 76 -11.70 1.62 1.86
C GLU A 76 -11.46 1.97 3.33
N GLU A 77 -10.20 2.20 3.68
CA GLU A 77 -9.75 2.54 5.02
C GLU A 77 -9.06 3.91 5.04
N ASN A 78 -9.01 4.54 6.22
CA ASN A 78 -8.21 5.74 6.39
C ASN A 78 -6.73 5.37 6.40
N SER A 79 -5.93 6.11 5.64
CA SER A 79 -4.47 6.00 5.74
C SER A 79 -3.97 6.66 7.02
N ALA A 80 -2.74 6.30 7.44
CA ALA A 80 -1.98 7.08 8.42
C ALA A 80 -1.67 8.52 7.93
N TRP A 81 -1.84 8.80 6.63
CA TRP A 81 -1.61 10.10 6.01
C TRP A 81 -2.94 10.87 5.91
N PRO A 82 -3.06 12.07 6.53
CA PRO A 82 -4.32 12.81 6.55
C PRO A 82 -4.86 13.11 5.15
N GLY A 83 -6.13 12.74 4.92
CA GLY A 83 -6.82 12.94 3.64
C GLY A 83 -6.57 11.84 2.60
N ASP A 84 -5.58 10.98 2.82
CA ASP A 84 -5.34 9.81 1.99
C ASP A 84 -6.19 8.62 2.48
N LYS A 85 -6.52 7.76 1.54
CA LYS A 85 -7.23 6.50 1.76
C LYS A 85 -6.36 5.34 1.33
N THR A 86 -6.58 4.19 1.94
CA THR A 86 -6.04 2.91 1.50
C THR A 86 -7.15 1.98 1.07
N ARG A 87 -6.89 1.16 0.06
CA ARG A 87 -7.80 0.08 -0.35
C ARG A 87 -7.00 -1.15 -0.74
N TRP A 88 -7.42 -2.29 -0.23
CA TRP A 88 -6.96 -3.59 -0.69
C TRP A 88 -7.78 -4.06 -1.88
N PHE A 89 -7.12 -4.71 -2.83
CA PHE A 89 -7.74 -5.37 -3.96
C PHE A 89 -7.26 -6.81 -3.99
N GLN A 90 -8.19 -7.75 -4.00
CA GLN A 90 -7.89 -9.17 -4.04
C GLN A 90 -8.08 -9.72 -5.45
N CYS A 91 -7.05 -10.40 -5.97
CA CYS A 91 -7.15 -11.16 -7.20
C CYS A 91 -7.81 -12.52 -6.92
N ASN A 92 -8.89 -12.82 -7.61
CA ASN A 92 -9.72 -14.01 -7.43
C ASN A 92 -10.08 -14.64 -8.79
N TYR A 93 -10.66 -15.84 -8.73
CA TYR A 93 -11.27 -16.48 -9.89
C TYR A 93 -12.78 -16.23 -9.92
N SER A 94 -13.34 -16.02 -11.10
CA SER A 94 -14.79 -16.08 -11.31
C SER A 94 -15.24 -17.52 -11.12
N VAL A 95 -16.11 -17.75 -10.15
CA VAL A 95 -16.81 -19.04 -10.03
C VAL A 95 -18.14 -18.88 -10.74
N GLU A 96 -18.25 -19.47 -11.93
CA GLU A 96 -19.55 -19.65 -12.59
C GLU A 96 -20.30 -20.76 -11.86
N ASN A 97 -21.51 -20.45 -11.37
CA ASN A 97 -22.47 -21.43 -10.85
C ASN A 97 -23.47 -21.82 -11.93
#